data_AF-A0A0F9AM77-F1
#
_entry.id   AF-A0A0F9AM77-F1
#
_cell.length_a   1.000
_cell.length_b   1.000
_cell.length_c   1.000
_cell.angle_alpha   90.00
_cell.angle_beta   90.00
_cell.angle_gamma   90.00
#
_symmetry.space_group_name_H-M   'P 1'
#
loop_
_entity.id
_entity.type
_entity.pdbx_description
1 polymer ?
#
loop_
_entity_poly.entity_id
_entity_poly.type
_entity_poly.pdbx_seq_one_letter_code
_entity_poly.pdbx_strand_id
1 'polypeptide(L)'
;MDQWLSLILDTLSQGGQLLAQFWVPLFALMGILGVLLAIESIFKSRTPQGAIAWALGLVFLSPIVVPVYLLFGQRKFYGYVEARRKGDLEIQQIAEKLMAEMNTLFSPEEGDSQGTNLLEKLALMPFTKGNKIELLVNGEQTFTSIFEEIDKATH
;
A
#
# COMPACT_ATOMS: atom_id res chain seq x y z
N MET A 1 47.27 -27.81 43.37
CA MET A 1 47.10 -27.77 41.90
C MET A 1 45.69 -27.33 41.52
N ASP A 2 44.72 -27.55 42.40
CA ASP A 2 43.28 -27.28 42.16
C ASP A 2 42.91 -25.78 42.19
N GLN A 3 43.66 -24.95 42.91
CA GLN A 3 43.38 -23.53 43.09
C GLN A 3 43.61 -22.68 41.83
N TRP A 4 44.51 -23.10 40.94
CA TRP A 4 44.75 -22.43 39.66
C TRP A 4 43.68 -22.79 38.62
N LEU A 5 43.16 -24.03 38.68
CA LEU A 5 42.07 -24.48 37.81
C LEU A 5 40.75 -23.77 38.15
N SER A 6 40.44 -23.58 39.44
CA SER A 6 39.24 -22.84 39.85
C SER A 6 39.29 -21.38 39.40
N LEU A 7 40.44 -20.70 39.52
CA LEU A 7 40.61 -19.31 39.07
C LEU A 7 40.40 -19.16 37.55
N ILE A 8 40.93 -20.09 36.75
CA ILE A 8 40.75 -20.06 35.29
C ILE A 8 39.28 -20.31 34.93
N LEU A 9 38.63 -21.29 35.57
CA LEU A 9 37.22 -21.59 35.33
C LEU A 9 36.30 -20.45 35.78
N ASP A 10 36.59 -19.80 36.89
CA ASP A 10 35.85 -18.63 37.38
C ASP A 10 36.02 -17.43 36.44
N THR A 11 37.24 -17.19 35.94
CA THR A 11 37.49 -16.10 34.99
C THR A 11 36.81 -16.37 33.64
N LEU A 12 36.84 -17.61 33.15
CA LEU A 12 36.20 -18.00 31.89
C LEU A 12 34.66 -17.93 31.99
N SER A 13 34.10 -18.37 33.13
CA SER A 13 32.66 -18.31 33.38
C SER A 13 32.17 -16.87 33.57
N GLN A 14 32.91 -16.02 34.28
CA GLN A 14 32.63 -14.57 34.38
C GLN A 14 32.67 -13.89 33.01
N GLY A 15 33.68 -14.19 32.19
CA GLY A 15 33.76 -13.68 30.81
C GLY A 15 32.55 -14.09 29.96
N GLY A 16 32.14 -15.36 30.05
CA GLY A 16 30.93 -15.87 29.39
C GLY A 16 29.64 -15.20 29.88
N GLN A 17 29.53 -14.93 31.19
CA GLN A 17 28.37 -14.24 31.77
C GLN A 17 28.25 -12.79 31.30
N LEU A 18 29.37 -12.06 31.23
CA LEU A 18 29.38 -10.68 30.73
C LEU A 18 28.95 -10.59 29.26
N LEU A 19 29.44 -11.53 28.44
CA LEU A 19 29.00 -11.64 27.04
C LEU A 19 27.50 -11.97 26.97
N ALA A 20 27.02 -12.96 27.72
CA ALA A 20 25.60 -13.32 27.73
C ALA A 20 24.72 -12.15 28.18
N GLN A 21 25.13 -11.40 29.21
CA GLN A 21 24.39 -10.26 29.73
C GLN A 21 24.23 -9.13 28.70
N PHE A 22 25.16 -9.00 27.76
CA PHE A 22 25.06 -8.01 26.67
C PHE A 22 24.30 -8.56 25.46
N TRP A 23 24.63 -9.77 25.01
CA TRP A 23 24.12 -10.33 23.75
C TRP A 23 22.68 -10.82 23.84
N VAL A 24 22.26 -11.38 24.98
CA VAL A 24 20.88 -11.87 25.19
C VAL A 24 19.84 -10.74 25.08
N PRO A 25 19.95 -9.61 25.82
CA PRO A 25 18.97 -8.54 25.70
C PRO A 25 19.02 -7.85 24.33
N LEU A 26 20.21 -7.74 23.71
CA LEU A 26 20.35 -7.20 22.36
C LEU A 26 19.60 -8.06 21.34
N PHE A 27 19.75 -9.39 21.41
CA PHE A 27 19.04 -10.32 20.54
C PHE A 27 17.52 -10.26 20.76
N ALA A 28 17.09 -10.20 22.03
CA ALA A 28 15.67 -10.06 22.38
C ALA A 28 15.07 -8.75 21.84
N LEU A 29 15.78 -7.63 22.02
CA LEU A 29 15.37 -6.33 21.48
C LEU A 29 15.24 -6.37 19.96
N MET A 30 16.22 -6.99 19.29
CA MET A 30 16.22 -7.12 17.84
C MET A 30 15.05 -7.97 17.37
N GLY A 31 14.74 -9.07 18.06
CA GLY A 31 13.57 -9.91 17.77
C GLY A 31 12.25 -9.14 17.91
N ILE A 32 12.09 -8.34 18.97
CA ILE A 32 10.91 -7.47 19.13
C ILE A 32 10.82 -6.48 17.98
N LEU A 33 11.93 -5.83 17.64
CA LEU A 33 11.98 -4.87 16.53
C LEU A 33 11.66 -5.56 15.19
N GLY A 34 12.19 -6.76 14.97
CA GLY A 34 11.91 -7.57 13.78
C GLY A 34 10.44 -7.90 13.63
N VAL A 35 9.75 -8.31 14.70
CA VAL A 35 8.30 -8.58 14.65
C VAL A 35 7.52 -7.30 14.31
N LEU A 36 7.86 -6.17 14.93
CA LEU A 36 7.20 -4.89 14.63
C LEU A 36 7.41 -4.48 13.16
N LEU A 37 8.64 -4.58 12.66
CA LEU A 37 8.98 -4.27 11.27
C LEU A 37 8.35 -5.26 10.29
N ALA A 38 8.16 -6.53 10.67
CA ALA A 38 7.51 -7.53 9.84
C ALA A 38 6.03 -7.19 9.63
N ILE A 39 5.34 -6.77 10.69
CA ILE A 39 3.96 -6.28 10.62
C ILE A 39 3.89 -5.05 9.70
N GLU A 40 4.78 -4.08 9.90
CA GLU A 40 4.85 -2.90 9.05
C GLU A 40 5.09 -3.25 7.57
N SER A 41 5.99 -4.19 7.31
CA SER A 41 6.30 -4.64 5.95
C SER A 41 5.10 -5.30 5.25
N ILE A 42 4.24 -6.00 5.98
CA ILE A 42 3.02 -6.59 5.42
C ILE A 42 2.05 -5.48 5.03
N PHE A 43 1.84 -4.47 5.88
CA PHE A 43 0.93 -3.37 5.61
C PHE A 43 1.39 -2.44 4.49
N LYS A 44 2.70 -2.26 4.31
CA LYS A 44 3.25 -1.35 3.28
C LYS A 44 3.50 -2.03 1.93
N SER A 45 3.51 -3.37 1.88
CA SER A 45 3.85 -4.07 0.64
C SER A 45 2.78 -3.96 -0.43
N ARG A 46 3.23 -3.76 -1.68
CA ARG A 46 2.37 -3.77 -2.87
C ARG A 46 2.22 -5.16 -3.49
N THR A 47 3.04 -6.12 -3.07
CA THR A 47 3.02 -7.50 -3.58
C THR A 47 3.11 -8.53 -2.44
N PRO A 48 2.38 -9.66 -2.53
CA PRO A 48 2.43 -10.71 -1.50
C PRO A 48 3.81 -11.34 -1.33
N GLN A 49 4.52 -11.58 -2.45
CA GLN A 49 5.83 -12.23 -2.45
C GLN A 49 6.89 -11.41 -1.71
N GLY A 50 6.92 -10.10 -1.95
CA GLY A 50 7.83 -9.18 -1.25
C GLY A 50 7.50 -9.05 0.23
N ALA A 51 6.21 -9.03 0.59
CA ALA A 51 5.76 -8.97 1.98
C ALA A 51 6.25 -10.18 2.77
N ILE A 52 6.06 -11.38 2.20
CA ILE A 52 6.47 -12.65 2.81
C ILE A 52 7.98 -12.70 2.99
N ALA A 53 8.75 -12.32 1.96
CA ALA A 53 10.22 -12.33 2.04
C ALA A 53 10.74 -11.46 3.19
N TRP A 54 10.23 -10.23 3.31
CA TRP A 54 10.63 -9.32 4.39
C TRP A 54 10.13 -9.78 5.75
N ALA A 55 8.88 -10.23 5.87
CA ALA A 55 8.34 -10.71 7.14
C ALA A 55 9.11 -11.92 7.69
N LEU A 56 9.37 -12.92 6.84
CA LEU A 56 10.15 -14.10 7.23
C LEU A 56 11.58 -13.71 7.61
N GLY A 57 12.23 -12.85 6.82
CA GLY A 57 13.58 -12.40 7.12
C GLY A 57 13.67 -11.66 8.46
N LEU A 58 12.72 -10.76 8.74
CA LEU A 58 12.70 -9.96 9.98
C LEU A 58 12.42 -10.80 11.22
N VAL A 59 11.62 -11.86 11.11
CA VAL A 59 11.31 -12.77 12.21
C VAL A 59 12.44 -13.78 12.45
N PHE A 60 12.88 -14.49 11.41
CA PHE A 60 13.82 -15.61 11.56
C PHE A 60 15.29 -15.17 11.55
N LEU A 61 15.61 -14.07 10.87
CA LEU A 61 16.98 -13.57 10.70
C LEU A 61 17.11 -12.12 11.23
N SER A 62 16.39 -11.83 12.31
CA SER A 62 16.26 -10.49 12.89
C SER A 62 17.56 -9.70 13.02
N PRO A 63 18.67 -10.27 13.57
CA PRO A 63 19.92 -9.53 13.72
C PRO A 63 20.52 -8.99 12.43
N ILE A 64 20.26 -9.66 11.30
CA ILE A 64 20.80 -9.29 9.98
C ILE A 64 19.76 -8.49 9.19
N VAL A 65 18.50 -8.93 9.22
CA VAL A 65 17.47 -8.37 8.35
C VAL A 65 16.92 -7.07 8.89
N VAL A 66 16.88 -6.86 10.20
CA VAL A 66 16.49 -5.57 10.80
C VAL A 66 17.35 -4.40 10.30
N PRO A 67 18.70 -4.44 10.37
CA PRO A 67 19.51 -3.32 9.86
C PRO A 67 19.39 -3.18 8.34
N VAL A 68 19.28 -4.28 7.60
CA VAL A 68 19.04 -4.25 6.14
C VAL A 68 17.70 -3.57 5.82
N TYR A 69 16.63 -3.90 6.55
CA TYR A 69 15.32 -3.28 6.38
C TYR A 69 15.30 -1.80 6.79
N LEU A 70 16.06 -1.40 7.81
CA LEU A 70 16.16 0.03 8.16
C LEU A 70 16.88 0.85 7.07
N LEU A 71 17.87 0.27 6.38
CA LEU A 71 18.59 0.94 5.30
C LEU A 71 17.83 0.92 3.96
N PHE A 72 17.36 -0.27 3.57
CA PHE A 72 16.80 -0.60 2.25
C PHE A 72 15.30 -0.91 2.28
N GLY A 73 14.64 -0.79 3.43
CA GLY A 73 13.22 -1.09 3.58
C GLY A 73 12.37 -0.21 2.67
N GLN A 74 11.05 -0.44 2.75
CA GLN A 74 10.06 0.16 1.85
C GLN A 74 9.96 1.68 2.04
N ARG A 75 10.96 2.43 1.56
CA ARG A 75 10.98 3.89 1.54
C ARG A 75 9.81 4.34 0.66
N LYS A 76 8.87 5.08 1.24
CA LYS A 76 8.02 5.98 0.47
C LYS A 76 8.97 6.96 -0.21
N PHE A 77 9.09 6.87 -1.53
CA PHE A 77 9.76 7.89 -2.33
C PHE A 77 8.97 9.20 -2.14
N TYR A 78 9.38 10.03 -1.17
CA TYR A 78 8.67 11.27 -0.82
C TYR A 78 8.55 12.23 -2.01
N GLY A 79 9.44 12.14 -3.00
CA GLY A 79 9.35 12.89 -4.25
C GLY A 79 8.11 12.58 -5.10
N TYR A 80 7.49 11.40 -4.94
CA TYR A 80 6.26 11.05 -5.67
C TYR A 80 5.05 11.84 -5.18
N VAL A 81 5.00 12.21 -3.89
CA VAL A 81 3.89 13.00 -3.33
C VAL A 81 3.95 14.43 -3.87
N GLU A 82 5.15 15.01 -3.98
CA GLU A 82 5.35 16.34 -4.55
C GLU A 82 5.06 16.37 -6.07
N ALA A 83 5.49 15.33 -6.80
CA ALA A 83 5.19 15.18 -8.23
C ALA A 83 3.68 14.96 -8.47
N ARG A 84 3.03 14.17 -7.63
CA ARG A 84 1.59 13.92 -7.71
C ARG A 84 0.79 15.17 -7.35
N ARG A 85 1.20 15.95 -6.35
CA ARG A 85 0.56 17.23 -6.02
C ARG A 85 0.60 18.23 -7.19
N LYS A 86 1.67 18.21 -8.00
CA LYS A 86 1.74 19.04 -9.21
C LYS A 86 0.81 18.54 -10.32
N GLY A 87 0.80 17.23 -10.59
CA GLY A 87 -0.09 16.63 -11.60
C GLY A 87 -1.58 16.72 -11.21
N ASP A 88 -1.88 16.59 -9.92
CA ASP A 88 -3.25 16.69 -9.39
C ASP A 88 -3.82 18.10 -9.63
N LEU A 89 -3.02 19.17 -9.57
CA LEU A 89 -3.51 20.54 -9.83
C LEU A 89 -3.96 20.75 -11.27
N GLU A 90 -3.20 20.24 -12.25
CA GLU A 90 -3.57 20.35 -13.67
C GLU A 90 -4.81 19.50 -13.99
N ILE A 91 -4.86 18.28 -13.46
CA ILE A 91 -6.02 17.39 -13.62
C ILE A 91 -7.25 18.00 -12.94
N GLN A 92 -7.09 18.61 -11.78
CA GLN A 92 -8.18 19.24 -11.04
C GLN A 92 -8.78 20.42 -11.81
N GLN A 93 -7.95 21.26 -12.44
CA GLN A 93 -8.43 22.36 -13.28
C GLN A 93 -9.23 21.85 -14.49
N ILE A 94 -8.75 20.78 -15.13
CA ILE A 94 -9.47 20.15 -16.25
C ILE A 94 -10.79 19.55 -15.77
N ALA A 95 -10.78 18.85 -14.63
CA ALA A 95 -11.96 18.25 -14.04
C ALA A 95 -13.01 19.29 -13.63
N GLU A 96 -12.60 20.39 -13.00
CA GLU A 96 -13.48 21.50 -12.63
C GLU A 96 -14.11 22.16 -13.86
N LYS A 97 -13.31 22.38 -14.92
CA LYS A 97 -13.82 22.94 -16.18
C LYS A 97 -14.83 21.99 -16.83
N LEU A 98 -14.51 20.70 -16.90
CA LEU A 98 -15.41 19.69 -17.46
C LEU A 98 -16.70 19.57 -16.66
N MET A 99 -16.63 19.57 -15.32
CA MET A 99 -17.82 19.57 -14.47
C MET A 99 -18.68 20.81 -14.66
N ALA A 100 -18.07 22.00 -14.81
CA ALA A 100 -18.80 23.22 -15.10
C ALA A 100 -19.54 23.11 -16.45
N GLU A 101 -18.85 22.67 -17.51
CA GLU A 101 -19.45 22.45 -18.83
C GLU A 101 -20.58 21.41 -18.77
N MET A 102 -20.36 20.27 -18.11
CA MET A 102 -21.37 19.24 -17.94
C MET A 102 -22.60 19.76 -17.18
N ASN A 103 -22.41 20.52 -16.11
CA ASN A 103 -23.53 21.12 -15.38
C ASN A 103 -24.31 22.10 -16.25
N THR A 104 -23.66 22.85 -17.14
CA THR A 104 -24.39 23.74 -18.07
C THR A 104 -25.17 22.98 -19.14
N LEU A 105 -24.63 21.87 -19.64
CA LEU A 105 -25.22 21.08 -20.74
C LEU A 105 -26.33 20.15 -20.26
N PHE A 106 -26.18 19.62 -19.04
CA PHE A 106 -27.02 18.55 -18.51
C PHE A 106 -27.83 18.96 -17.28
N SER A 107 -27.84 20.26 -16.93
CA SER A 107 -28.57 20.76 -15.76
C SER A 107 -29.98 20.19 -15.70
N PRO A 108 -30.42 19.62 -14.56
CA PRO A 108 -31.77 19.11 -14.43
C PRO A 108 -32.77 20.25 -14.66
N GLU A 109 -33.78 20.01 -15.48
CA GLU A 109 -34.91 20.93 -15.63
C GLU A 109 -35.65 21.06 -14.29
N GLU A 110 -36.21 22.24 -14.02
CA GLU A 110 -36.95 22.56 -12.79
C GLU A 110 -38.13 21.59 -12.59
N GLY A 111 -37.86 20.49 -11.88
CA GLY A 111 -38.85 19.46 -11.55
C GLY A 111 -38.24 18.25 -10.84
N ASP A 112 -36.98 18.36 -10.41
CA ASP A 112 -36.17 17.20 -10.08
C ASP A 112 -36.45 16.67 -8.66
N SER A 113 -36.68 15.37 -8.56
CA SER A 113 -37.01 14.71 -7.30
C SER A 113 -35.83 14.78 -6.32
N GLN A 114 -36.08 14.81 -5.01
CA GLN A 114 -35.01 14.80 -3.99
C GLN A 114 -34.01 13.63 -4.19
N GLY A 115 -34.46 12.51 -4.76
CA GLY A 115 -33.62 11.35 -5.05
C GLY A 115 -32.57 11.62 -6.13
N THR A 116 -32.94 12.35 -7.19
CA THR A 116 -32.01 12.65 -8.28
C THR A 116 -30.85 13.51 -7.80
N ASN A 117 -31.14 14.57 -7.03
CA ASN A 117 -30.12 15.44 -6.45
C ASN A 117 -29.17 14.69 -5.49
N LEU A 118 -29.69 13.71 -4.75
CA LEU A 118 -28.87 12.84 -3.90
C LEU A 118 -27.94 11.97 -4.73
N LEU A 119 -28.44 11.36 -5.81
CA LEU A 119 -27.64 10.51 -6.69
C LEU A 119 -26.53 11.31 -7.39
N GLU A 120 -26.80 12.52 -7.87
CA GLU A 120 -25.77 13.39 -8.46
C GLU A 120 -24.69 13.77 -7.46
N LYS A 121 -25.08 14.09 -6.20
CA LYS A 121 -24.11 14.37 -5.13
C LYS A 121 -23.26 13.16 -4.75
N LEU A 122 -23.82 11.96 -4.83
CA LEU A 122 -23.07 10.71 -4.57
C LEU A 122 -22.17 10.34 -5.76
N ALA A 123 -22.64 10.53 -6.98
CA ALA A 123 -21.90 10.25 -8.21
C ALA A 123 -20.87 11.33 -8.56
N LEU A 124 -20.96 12.51 -7.92
CA LEU A 124 -20.18 13.71 -8.21
C LEU A 124 -20.26 14.15 -9.69
N MET A 125 -21.36 13.82 -10.36
CA MET A 125 -21.60 14.13 -11.78
C MET A 125 -23.09 14.38 -12.02
N PRO A 126 -23.45 15.29 -12.93
CA PRO A 126 -24.84 15.52 -13.32
C PRO A 126 -25.38 14.35 -14.17
N PHE A 127 -26.70 14.19 -14.19
CA PHE A 127 -27.36 13.20 -15.06
C PHE A 127 -27.21 13.55 -16.54
N THR A 128 -26.59 12.67 -17.33
CA THR A 128 -26.51 12.84 -18.78
C THR A 128 -27.78 12.36 -19.49
N LYS A 129 -28.13 13.01 -20.61
CA LYS A 129 -29.26 12.64 -21.47
C LYS A 129 -28.76 11.99 -22.77
N GLY A 130 -29.58 11.14 -23.40
CA GLY A 130 -29.26 10.53 -24.69
C GLY A 130 -28.34 9.30 -24.64
N ASN A 131 -28.15 8.69 -23.46
CA ASN A 131 -27.38 7.46 -23.33
C ASN A 131 -28.11 6.29 -24.01
N LYS A 132 -27.39 5.51 -24.82
CA LYS A 132 -27.86 4.20 -25.29
C LYS A 132 -27.39 3.15 -24.28
N ILE A 133 -28.33 2.40 -23.73
CA ILE A 133 -28.05 1.37 -22.73
C ILE A 133 -28.46 0.02 -23.30
N GLU A 134 -27.56 -0.95 -23.21
CA GLU A 134 -27.80 -2.34 -23.57
C GLU A 134 -27.48 -3.21 -22.35
N LEU A 135 -28.42 -4.11 -22.01
CA LEU A 135 -28.24 -5.02 -20.88
C LEU A 135 -27.54 -6.30 -21.37
N LEU A 136 -26.29 -6.48 -20.94
CA LEU A 136 -25.51 -7.68 -21.20
C LEU A 136 -25.64 -8.62 -19.99
N VAL A 137 -26.21 -9.79 -20.20
CA VAL A 137 -26.46 -10.77 -19.14
C VAL A 137 -25.31 -11.78 -19.11
N ASN A 138 -24.67 -11.94 -17.94
CA ASN A 138 -23.53 -12.81 -17.70
C ASN A 138 -22.25 -12.44 -18.47
N GLY A 139 -21.19 -13.21 -18.24
CA GLY A 139 -19.88 -12.97 -18.83
C GLY A 139 -19.83 -13.19 -20.34
N GLU A 140 -20.54 -14.19 -20.88
CA GLU A 140 -20.47 -14.55 -22.29
C GLU A 140 -20.90 -13.39 -23.21
N GLN A 141 -22.05 -12.78 -22.94
CA GLN A 141 -22.53 -11.62 -23.70
C GLN A 141 -21.62 -10.40 -23.50
N THR A 142 -21.16 -10.19 -22.26
CA THR A 142 -20.29 -9.05 -21.91
C THR A 142 -18.96 -9.11 -22.66
N PHE A 143 -18.25 -10.23 -22.61
CA PHE A 143 -16.95 -10.37 -23.26
C PHE A 143 -17.05 -10.36 -24.77
N THR A 144 -18.08 -11.01 -25.34
CA THR A 144 -18.31 -10.99 -26.79
C THR A 144 -18.50 -9.55 -27.29
N SER A 145 -19.37 -8.77 -26.63
CA SER A 145 -19.59 -7.36 -26.99
C SER A 145 -18.31 -6.51 -26.85
N ILE A 146 -17.55 -6.68 -25.76
CA ILE A 146 -16.28 -5.95 -25.57
C ILE A 146 -15.31 -6.22 -26.72
N PHE A 147 -15.10 -7.49 -27.10
CA PHE A 147 -14.16 -7.82 -28.18
C PHE A 147 -14.63 -7.31 -29.54
N GLU A 148 -15.92 -7.44 -29.85
CA GLU A 148 -16.48 -6.90 -31.08
C GLU A 148 -16.32 -5.38 -31.20
N GLU A 149 -16.54 -4.63 -30.11
CA GLU A 149 -16.40 -3.18 -30.12
C GLU A 149 -14.92 -2.75 -30.18
N ILE A 150 -14.01 -3.52 -29.58
CA ILE A 150 -12.56 -3.30 -29.75
C ILE A 150 -12.15 -3.51 -31.21
N ASP A 151 -12.65 -4.55 -31.87
CA ASP A 151 -12.32 -4.85 -33.27
C ASP A 151 -12.89 -3.80 -34.24
N LYS A 152 -14.03 -3.18 -33.90
CA LYS A 152 -14.66 -2.09 -34.67
C LYS A 152 -14.01 -0.72 -34.42
N ALA A 153 -13.21 -0.57 -33.38
CA ALA A 153 -12.61 0.71 -33.02
C ALA A 153 -11.62 1.17 -34.09
N THR A 154 -11.78 2.40 -34.56
CA THR A 154 -11.00 2.97 -35.68
C THR A 154 -10.24 4.24 -35.32
N HIS A 155 -10.36 4.73 -34.08
CA HIS A 155 -9.82 6.02 -33.63
C HIS A 155 -9.28 5.92 -32.20
#